data_AF-A0A6P2BEZ1-F1
#
_entry.id   AF-A0A6P2BEZ1-F1
#
_cell.length_a   1.000
_cell.length_b   1.000
_cell.length_c   1.000
_cell.angle_alpha   90.00
_cell.angle_beta   90.00
_cell.angle_gamma   90.00
#
_symmetry.space_group_name_H-M   'P 1'
#
loop_
_entity.id
_entity.type
_entity.pdbx_description
1 polymer ?
#
loop_
_entity_poly.entity_id
_entity_poly.type
_entity_poly.pdbx_seq_one_letter_code
_entity_poly.pdbx_strand_id
1 'polypeptide(L)'
;MTEARMPASTPQRLASFELGQHLVELTEDADSTLTLWLDGCERKRRAAGERGTYLWTNVELPFEDHHLVEVRRAAGTNAAVEILVNGNLQTRVEARAA
;
A
#
# COMPACT_ATOMS: atom_id res chain seq x y z
N MET A 1 -31.02 16.83 -1.35
CA MET A 1 -29.61 17.20 -1.53
C MET A 1 -28.88 15.97 -2.01
N THR A 2 -28.51 15.94 -3.28
CA THR A 2 -27.80 14.81 -3.89
C THR A 2 -26.32 15.15 -3.85
N GLU A 3 -25.55 14.49 -2.98
CA GLU A 3 -24.09 14.59 -3.05
C GLU A 3 -23.65 13.99 -4.37
N ALA A 4 -23.15 14.84 -5.27
CA ALA A 4 -22.49 14.40 -6.48
C ALA A 4 -21.23 13.65 -6.06
N ARG A 5 -21.29 12.30 -6.10
CA ARG A 5 -20.12 11.44 -5.96
C ARG A 5 -19.17 11.79 -7.10
N MET A 6 -18.14 12.57 -6.79
CA MET A 6 -17.06 12.86 -7.74
C MET A 6 -16.52 11.53 -8.28
N PRO A 7 -16.16 11.43 -9.57
CA PRO A 7 -15.57 10.21 -10.08
C PRO A 7 -14.32 9.91 -9.27
N ALA A 8 -14.28 8.74 -8.63
CA ALA A 8 -13.08 8.27 -7.93
C ALA A 8 -11.95 8.28 -8.97
N SER A 9 -10.90 9.08 -8.73
CA SER A 9 -9.72 9.06 -9.57
C SER A 9 -9.22 7.62 -9.67
N THR A 10 -8.80 7.18 -10.86
CA THR A 10 -8.17 5.87 -11.00
C THR A 10 -6.98 5.76 -10.03
N PRO A 11 -6.94 4.75 -9.14
CA PRO A 11 -5.82 4.56 -8.23
C PRO A 11 -4.51 4.38 -9.01
N GLN A 12 -3.45 5.05 -8.59
CA GLN A 12 -2.12 4.85 -9.14
C GLN A 12 -1.46 3.65 -8.47
N ARG A 13 -0.86 2.74 -9.25
CA ARG A 13 0.01 1.69 -8.69
C ARG A 13 1.37 2.30 -8.30
N LEU A 14 1.72 2.20 -7.03
CA LEU A 14 3.01 2.63 -6.49
C LEU A 14 4.07 1.52 -6.59
N ALA A 15 3.69 0.28 -6.33
CA ALA A 15 4.59 -0.87 -6.39
C ALA A 15 3.82 -2.16 -6.74
N SER A 16 4.54 -3.11 -7.32
CA SER A 16 4.07 -4.47 -7.55
C SER A 16 5.26 -5.43 -7.60
N PHE A 17 5.15 -6.56 -6.90
CA PHE A 17 6.17 -7.60 -6.88
C PHE A 17 5.55 -8.95 -6.52
N GLU A 18 6.23 -10.02 -6.92
CA GLU A 18 5.87 -11.39 -6.56
C GLU A 18 6.48 -11.76 -5.21
N LEU A 19 5.70 -12.42 -4.36
CA LEU A 19 6.12 -13.00 -3.10
C LEU A 19 5.70 -14.47 -3.06
N GLY A 20 6.62 -15.34 -3.47
CA GLY A 20 6.27 -16.73 -3.78
C GLY A 20 5.33 -16.79 -4.99
N GLN A 21 4.16 -17.40 -4.84
CA GLN A 21 3.13 -17.43 -5.89
C GLN A 21 2.12 -16.26 -5.82
N HIS A 22 2.30 -15.33 -4.88
CA HIS A 22 1.34 -14.25 -4.66
C HIS A 22 1.81 -12.95 -5.28
N LEU A 23 0.88 -12.23 -5.92
CA LEU A 23 1.12 -10.88 -6.39
C LEU A 23 0.78 -9.88 -5.27
N VAL A 24 1.78 -9.14 -4.82
CA VAL A 24 1.61 -8.04 -3.87
C VAL A 24 1.57 -6.73 -4.64
N GLU A 25 0.58 -5.89 -4.36
CA GLU A 25 0.47 -4.57 -4.97
C GLU A 25 0.15 -3.49 -3.94
N LEU A 26 0.70 -2.30 -4.17
CA LEU A 26 0.36 -1.11 -3.42
C LEU A 26 -0.16 -0.06 -4.39
N THR A 27 -1.34 0.49 -4.10
CA THR A 27 -1.92 1.60 -4.84
C THR A 27 -2.14 2.81 -3.95
N GLU A 28 -2.18 3.98 -4.57
CA GLU A 28 -2.50 5.25 -3.95
C GLU A 28 -3.63 5.96 -4.73
N ASP A 29 -4.65 6.41 -4.01
CA ASP A 29 -5.74 7.23 -4.54
C ASP A 29 -5.35 8.71 -4.55
N ALA A 30 -6.08 9.56 -5.28
CA ALA A 30 -5.78 11.00 -5.34
C ALA A 30 -5.85 11.73 -3.98
N ASP A 31 -6.56 11.18 -2.99
CA ASP A 31 -6.61 11.70 -1.62
C ASP A 31 -5.46 11.16 -0.74
N SER A 32 -4.43 10.57 -1.35
CA SER A 32 -3.30 9.93 -0.68
C SER A 32 -3.68 8.71 0.17
N THR A 33 -4.85 8.11 -0.07
CA THR A 33 -5.24 6.83 0.53
C THR A 33 -4.43 5.69 -0.07
N LEU A 34 -3.74 4.94 0.79
CA LEU A 34 -2.98 3.75 0.41
C LEU A 34 -3.84 2.50 0.53
N THR A 35 -3.72 1.61 -0.46
CA THR A 35 -4.36 0.28 -0.46
C THR A 35 -3.36 -0.81 -0.78
N LEU A 36 -3.24 -1.79 0.12
CA LEU A 36 -2.43 -3.00 -0.03
C LEU A 36 -3.30 -4.15 -0.53
N TRP A 37 -2.88 -4.73 -1.65
CA TRP A 37 -3.55 -5.83 -2.34
C TRP A 37 -2.71 -7.10 -2.34
N LEU A 38 -3.38 -8.23 -2.29
CA LEU A 38 -2.79 -9.56 -2.49
C LEU A 38 -3.66 -10.33 -3.48
N ASP A 39 -3.12 -10.72 -4.62
CA ASP A 39 -3.84 -11.43 -5.69
C ASP A 39 -5.16 -10.74 -6.10
N GLY A 40 -5.10 -9.42 -6.27
CA GLY A 40 -6.28 -8.59 -6.58
C GLY A 40 -7.30 -8.43 -5.45
N CYS A 41 -7.06 -9.00 -4.26
CA CYS A 41 -7.91 -8.82 -3.08
C CYS A 41 -7.39 -7.70 -2.17
N GLU A 42 -8.27 -6.77 -1.80
CA GLU A 42 -7.93 -5.73 -0.82
C GLU A 42 -7.65 -6.37 0.55
N ARG A 43 -6.44 -6.15 1.08
CA ARG A 43 -6.06 -6.60 2.42
C ARG A 43 -6.22 -5.48 3.44
N LYS A 44 -5.79 -4.27 3.08
CA LYS A 44 -5.86 -3.12 3.96
C LYS A 44 -5.89 -1.81 3.17
N ARG A 45 -6.73 -0.87 3.60
CA ARG A 45 -6.82 0.49 3.08
C ARG A 45 -6.77 1.51 4.20
N ARG A 46 -5.98 2.58 4.03
CA ARG A 46 -5.87 3.70 4.99
C ARG A 46 -5.60 5.02 4.28
N ALA A 47 -6.37 6.05 4.63
CA ALA A 47 -6.07 7.43 4.28
C ALA A 47 -4.73 7.88 4.86
N ALA A 48 -4.10 8.86 4.22
CA ALA A 48 -2.95 9.55 4.80
C ALA A 48 -3.34 10.20 6.15
N GLY A 49 -2.55 9.98 7.19
CA GLY A 49 -2.77 10.52 8.52
C GLY A 49 -1.68 11.49 8.97
N GLU A 50 -2.00 12.38 9.91
CA GLU A 50 -1.05 13.34 10.50
C GLU A 50 0.15 12.66 11.19
N ARG A 51 0.00 11.41 11.63
CA ARG A 51 1.06 10.62 12.29
C ARG A 51 1.80 9.70 11.32
N GLY A 52 1.54 9.80 10.02
CA GLY A 52 1.94 8.82 9.03
C GLY A 52 0.94 7.68 8.90
N THR A 53 1.21 6.78 7.95
CA THR A 53 0.33 5.68 7.57
C THR A 53 1.09 4.37 7.65
N TYR A 54 0.44 3.36 8.24
CA TYR A 54 0.99 2.01 8.36
C TYR A 54 -0.05 0.98 7.93
N LEU A 55 0.32 0.12 6.99
CA LEU A 55 -0.46 -1.04 6.55
C LEU A 55 0.38 -2.30 6.74
N TRP A 56 -0.27 -3.43 6.96
CA TRP A 56 0.41 -4.71 6.97
C TRP A 56 -0.54 -5.85 6.60
N THR A 57 0.01 -6.94 6.08
CA THR A 57 -0.69 -8.21 5.90
C THR A 57 0.30 -9.37 6.01
N ASN A 58 -0.15 -10.50 6.54
CA ASN A 58 0.59 -11.76 6.43
C ASN A 58 0.23 -12.42 5.11
N VAL A 59 1.25 -12.95 4.44
CA VAL A 59 1.12 -13.76 3.23
C VAL A 59 1.52 -15.18 3.58
N GLU A 60 0.57 -16.08 3.44
CA GLU A 60 0.72 -17.52 3.62
C GLU A 60 1.49 -18.10 2.44
N LEU A 61 2.57 -18.83 2.69
CA LEU A 61 3.40 -19.48 1.69
C LEU A 61 3.36 -21.01 1.87
N PRO A 62 3.84 -21.79 0.88
CA PRO A 62 3.87 -23.24 1.01
C PRO A 62 4.69 -23.68 2.23
N PHE A 63 4.37 -24.85 2.78
CA PHE A 63 5.09 -25.46 3.91
C PHE A 63 5.04 -24.66 5.22
N GLU A 64 3.91 -24.01 5.51
CA GLU A 64 3.69 -23.23 6.75
C GLU A 64 4.64 -22.03 6.90
N ASP A 65 5.22 -21.56 5.80
CA ASP A 65 6.00 -20.32 5.80
C ASP A 65 5.06 -19.10 5.71
N HIS A 66 5.42 -18.02 6.38
CA HIS A 66 4.60 -16.82 6.46
C HIS A 66 5.48 -15.58 6.37
N HIS A 67 5.16 -14.71 5.42
CA HIS A 67 5.86 -13.44 5.27
C HIS A 67 4.95 -12.29 5.68
N LEU A 68 5.46 -11.44 6.58
CA LEU A 68 4.84 -10.17 6.92
C LEU A 68 5.22 -9.13 5.87
N VAL A 69 4.22 -8.60 5.16
CA VAL A 69 4.36 -7.44 4.30
C VAL A 69 3.93 -6.21 5.09
N GLU A 70 4.79 -5.20 5.16
CA GLU A 70 4.55 -3.92 5.82
C GLU A 70 4.65 -2.78 4.81
N VAL A 71 3.77 -1.79 4.95
CA VAL A 71 3.85 -0.53 4.22
C VAL A 71 3.93 0.60 5.23
N ARG A 72 4.95 1.45 5.10
CA ARG A 72 5.21 2.59 5.99
C ARG A 72 5.25 3.86 5.18
N ARG A 73 4.48 4.86 5.60
CA ARG A 73 4.60 6.25 5.13
C ARG A 73 4.77 7.15 6.33
N ALA A 74 5.78 8.01 6.30
CA ALA A 74 5.95 9.02 7.34
C ALA A 74 4.80 10.05 7.31
N ALA A 75 4.71 10.90 8.33
CA ALA A 75 3.77 12.01 8.34
C ALA A 75 4.07 13.00 7.19
N GLY A 76 3.01 13.56 6.61
CA GLY A 76 3.09 14.51 5.50
C GLY A 76 2.72 13.89 4.14
N THR A 77 2.09 14.68 3.28
CA THR A 77 1.58 14.22 1.97
C THR A 77 2.68 13.83 1.00
N ASN A 78 3.87 14.43 1.12
CA ASN A 78 5.03 14.15 0.26
C ASN A 78 6.04 13.21 0.92
N ALA A 79 5.63 12.43 1.92
CA ALA A 79 6.49 11.44 2.53
C ALA A 79 6.62 10.20 1.63
N ALA A 80 7.86 9.71 1.47
CA ALA A 80 8.14 8.45 0.81
C ALA A 80 7.37 7.29 1.45
N VAL A 81 7.01 6.32 0.60
CA VAL A 81 6.35 5.10 0.99
C VAL A 81 7.33 3.94 0.87
N GLU A 82 7.52 3.20 1.95
CA GLU A 82 8.40 2.04 2.03
C GLU A 82 7.55 0.77 2.13
N ILE A 83 7.97 -0.28 1.40
CA ILE A 83 7.40 -1.63 1.54
C ILE A 83 8.49 -2.57 2.02
N LEU A 84 8.21 -3.30 3.08
CA LEU A 84 9.12 -4.23 3.72
C LEU A 84 8.51 -5.63 3.74
N VAL A 85 9.37 -6.64 3.64
CA VAL A 85 9.00 -8.06 3.82
C VAL A 85 9.85 -8.61 4.95
N ASN A 86 9.21 -9.05 6.04
CA ASN A 86 9.88 -9.49 7.26
C ASN A 86 10.93 -8.48 7.75
N GLY A 87 10.60 -7.19 7.69
CA GLY A 87 11.51 -6.09 8.05
C GLY A 87 12.59 -5.74 7.02
N ASN A 88 12.70 -6.47 5.91
CA ASN A 88 13.65 -6.16 4.84
C ASN A 88 13.02 -5.24 3.79
N LEU A 89 13.62 -4.07 3.55
CA LEU A 89 13.15 -3.13 2.54
C LEU A 89 13.17 -3.77 1.15
N GLN A 90 12.00 -3.83 0.51
CA GLN A 90 11.85 -4.31 -0.86
C GLN A 90 11.81 -3.15 -1.84
N THR A 91 11.07 -2.10 -1.51
CA THR A 91 10.98 -0.91 -2.35
C THR A 91 10.72 0.34 -1.52
N ARG A 92 11.17 1.46 -2.07
CA ARG A 92 10.91 2.79 -1.56
C ARG A 92 10.44 3.65 -2.73
N VAL A 93 9.24 4.19 -2.60
CA VAL A 93 8.62 5.05 -3.60
C VAL A 93 8.62 6.47 -3.03
N GLU A 94 9.38 7.35 -3.65
CA GLU A 94 9.34 8.77 -3.29
C GLU A 94 7.97 9.34 -3.67
N ALA A 95 7.37 10.13 -2.78
CA ALA A 95 6.14 10.83 -3.12
C ALA A 95 6.46 11.88 -4.19
N ARG A 96 5.51 12.10 -5.11
CA ARG A 96 5.69 13.17 -6.11
C ARG A 96 5.82 14.51 -5.43
N ALA A 97 6.77 15.32 -5.90
CA ALA A 97 6.72 16.76 -5.68
C ALA A 97 5.42 17.29 -6.31
N ALA A 98 4.66 18.08 -5.53
CA ALA A 98 3.47 18.77 -5.99
C ALA A 98 3.82 19.79 -7.09
#